data_AF-A0A3M6USW0-F1
#
_entry.id   AF-A0A3M6USW0-F1
#
_cell.length_a   1.000
_cell.length_b   1.000
_cell.length_c   1.000
_cell.angle_alpha   90.00
_cell.angle_beta   90.00
_cell.angle_gamma   90.00
#
_symmetry.space_group_name_H-M   'P 1'
#
loop_
_entity.id
_entity.type
_entity.pdbx_description
1 polymer ?
#
loop_
_entity_poly.entity_id
_entity_poly.type
_entity_poly.pdbx_seq_one_letter_code
_entity_poly.pdbx_strand_id
1 'polypeptide(L)'
;IYHLPNDVTEPLQPRKIFEVTKSLSQDGVRRELPDKITLPTTAMKLSTEDQFLLKQCNFLRASSEVSKLSRGYSESAPALLSSALTLKIKSTVSEYGSSFMECSVSSNDEIWLVVSSMGKGAAMQFAKKDSSLLASAGVGVQISTKDSLTPVPICDETKGSKANGNVFCYLPLPICSGLPVHINGTFAVSSNRRNLLVKTEDDKANFGQEWNEVLLKDCVCSAYLDLLEDLKSFSQALNNAYQYHTLWPKCDEVMSTCEPLARLFYEYLLNGNKAVFSDGKSWLAINETVFLTPDLREDSQIGDVCFEVFKLLVEGNGAVIDLPRNVFESFKKYGLAEKIHSRSYDTSRFFLELFFLNIGLVPPDLRDNLVLYALDSQREELNNAMKVYACISVSPDRHNLKCPSQLIDPRRSAALLFSPEDQRFPVEAFRQPFHLHQLEQLGMLTDDLPWSDVVERAES
;
A
#
# COMPACT_ATOMS: atom_id res chain seq x y z
N ILE A 1 6.76 -7.28 -37.21
CA ILE A 1 6.77 -6.14 -38.15
C ILE A 1 7.74 -6.48 -39.25
N TYR A 2 7.29 -6.37 -40.50
CA TYR A 2 8.10 -6.62 -41.69
C TYR A 2 8.10 -5.36 -42.56
N HIS A 3 9.24 -5.03 -43.15
CA HIS A 3 9.40 -4.03 -44.18
C HIS A 3 9.38 -4.72 -45.54
N LEU A 4 8.68 -4.15 -46.52
CA LEU A 4 8.80 -4.59 -47.92
C LEU A 4 9.68 -3.59 -48.66
N PRO A 5 10.95 -3.93 -49.00
CA PRO A 5 11.83 -3.01 -49.70
C PRO A 5 11.31 -2.70 -51.11
N ASN A 6 11.36 -1.43 -51.51
CA ASN A 6 11.04 -0.98 -52.87
C ASN A 6 12.25 -1.06 -53.81
N ASP A 7 13.01 -2.16 -53.78
CA ASP A 7 14.13 -2.36 -54.70
C ASP A 7 13.65 -3.01 -56.01
N VAL A 8 14.00 -2.38 -57.14
CA VAL A 8 13.59 -2.80 -58.50
C VAL A 8 14.39 -4.03 -58.97
N THR A 9 15.44 -4.43 -58.24
CA THR A 9 16.44 -5.40 -58.67
C THR A 9 16.40 -6.76 -57.95
N GLU A 10 15.60 -6.92 -56.90
CA GLU A 10 15.42 -8.19 -56.16
C GLU A 10 13.94 -8.58 -56.04
N PRO A 11 13.60 -9.87 -55.89
CA PRO A 11 12.23 -10.27 -55.59
C PRO A 11 11.78 -9.61 -54.28
N LEU A 12 10.58 -8.99 -54.31
CA LEU A 12 9.89 -8.32 -53.20
C LEU A 12 9.66 -9.28 -52.01
N GLN A 13 10.71 -9.57 -51.24
CA GLN A 13 10.62 -10.38 -50.04
C GLN A 13 10.52 -9.48 -48.81
N PRO A 14 9.48 -9.65 -47.98
CA PRO A 14 9.33 -8.88 -46.75
C PRO A 14 10.46 -9.24 -45.77
N ARG A 15 11.20 -8.23 -45.32
CA ARG A 15 12.29 -8.35 -44.35
C ARG A 15 11.77 -8.05 -42.94
N LYS A 16 11.99 -8.97 -41.99
CA LYS A 16 11.59 -8.76 -40.59
C LYS A 16 12.35 -7.57 -40.02
N ILE A 17 11.65 -6.61 -39.40
CA ILE A 17 12.23 -5.46 -38.70
C ILE A 17 12.25 -5.72 -37.19
N PHE A 18 11.10 -6.17 -36.67
CA PHE A 18 10.84 -6.25 -35.25
C PHE A 18 9.89 -7.42 -34.96
N GLU A 19 10.11 -8.12 -33.87
CA GLU A 19 9.29 -9.25 -33.46
C GLU A 19 9.05 -9.19 -31.95
N VAL A 20 7.82 -9.50 -31.56
CA VAL A 20 7.46 -9.67 -30.15
C VAL A 20 6.97 -11.09 -30.00
N THR A 21 7.65 -11.86 -29.17
CA THR A 21 7.20 -13.19 -28.76
C THR A 21 6.70 -13.14 -27.33
N LYS A 22 5.70 -13.97 -27.04
CA LYS A 22 5.10 -14.12 -25.72
C LYS A 22 5.17 -15.59 -25.35
N SER A 23 5.64 -15.89 -24.16
CA SER A 23 5.61 -17.24 -23.60
C SER A 23 5.13 -17.19 -22.16
N LEU A 24 4.64 -18.31 -21.63
CA LEU A 24 4.37 -18.42 -20.20
C LEU A 24 5.71 -18.44 -19.45
N SER A 25 5.76 -17.75 -18.31
CA SER A 25 6.86 -17.93 -17.37
C SER A 25 6.65 -19.25 -16.61
N GLN A 26 7.72 -20.02 -16.41
CA GLN A 26 7.70 -21.21 -15.57
C GLN A 26 7.60 -20.82 -14.09
N ASP A 27 8.26 -19.72 -13.73
CA ASP A 27 8.22 -19.12 -12.41
C ASP A 27 7.24 -17.95 -12.43
N GLY A 28 6.16 -18.02 -11.65
CA GLY A 28 5.10 -17.01 -11.75
C GLY A 28 3.76 -17.43 -11.17
N VAL A 29 2.84 -16.48 -11.13
CA VAL A 29 1.44 -16.72 -10.81
C VAL A 29 0.75 -17.27 -12.06
N ARG A 30 -0.04 -18.31 -11.84
CA ARG A 30 -0.86 -18.93 -12.87
C ARG A 30 -2.22 -19.34 -12.31
N ARG A 31 -3.24 -18.52 -12.57
CA ARG A 31 -4.66 -18.88 -12.43
C ARG A 31 -5.26 -19.06 -13.81
N GLU A 32 -5.48 -20.32 -14.17
CA GLU A 32 -5.89 -20.71 -15.51
C GLU A 32 -7.38 -20.46 -15.76
N LEU A 33 -7.68 -20.09 -17.00
CA LEU A 33 -9.02 -20.18 -17.54
C LEU A 33 -9.46 -21.64 -17.70
N PRO A 34 -10.77 -21.93 -17.59
CA PRO A 34 -11.30 -23.26 -17.85
C PRO A 34 -10.95 -23.75 -19.26
N ASP A 35 -10.63 -25.04 -19.39
CA ASP A 35 -10.22 -25.68 -20.66
C ASP A 35 -11.27 -25.71 -21.78
N LYS A 36 -12.43 -25.08 -21.59
CA LYS A 36 -13.59 -25.10 -22.49
C LYS A 36 -13.46 -24.17 -23.70
N ILE A 37 -12.35 -23.43 -23.83
CA ILE A 37 -12.16 -22.47 -24.94
C ILE A 37 -11.79 -23.21 -26.22
N THR A 38 -12.72 -23.24 -27.18
CA THR A 38 -12.50 -23.83 -28.51
C THR A 38 -11.63 -22.91 -29.37
N LEU A 39 -10.43 -23.36 -29.74
CA LEU A 39 -9.57 -22.61 -30.67
C LEU A 39 -10.04 -22.77 -32.13
N PRO A 40 -9.79 -21.77 -33.00
CA PRO A 40 -10.02 -21.91 -34.44
C PRO A 40 -9.14 -23.02 -35.03
N THR A 41 -9.58 -23.63 -36.13
CA THR A 41 -8.85 -24.73 -36.81
C THR A 41 -7.44 -24.34 -37.25
N THR A 42 -7.21 -23.06 -37.55
CA THR A 42 -5.88 -22.53 -37.88
C THR A 42 -4.89 -22.63 -36.72
N ALA A 43 -5.35 -22.53 -35.48
CA ALA A 43 -4.51 -22.66 -34.29
C ALA A 43 -4.07 -24.10 -34.02
N MET A 44 -4.72 -25.11 -34.63
CA MET A 44 -4.33 -26.52 -34.48
C MET A 44 -2.96 -26.82 -35.11
N LYS A 45 -2.45 -25.92 -35.96
CA LYS A 45 -1.11 -26.00 -36.55
C LYS A 45 0.00 -25.58 -35.59
N LEU A 46 -0.35 -24.95 -34.47
CA LEU A 46 0.60 -24.45 -33.48
C LEU A 46 1.04 -25.57 -32.53
N SER A 47 2.14 -25.35 -31.82
CA SER A 47 2.59 -26.27 -30.78
C SER A 47 1.53 -26.39 -29.66
N THR A 48 1.57 -27.47 -28.89
CA THR A 48 0.67 -27.66 -27.74
C THR A 48 0.79 -26.53 -26.72
N GLU A 49 2.01 -26.01 -26.53
CA GLU A 49 2.29 -24.89 -25.62
C GLU A 49 1.68 -23.58 -26.14
N ASP A 50 1.82 -23.28 -27.43
CA ASP A 50 1.22 -22.10 -28.05
C ASP A 50 -0.32 -22.17 -28.05
N GLN A 51 -0.88 -23.35 -28.31
CA GLN A 51 -2.33 -23.57 -28.20
C GLN A 51 -2.80 -23.33 -26.77
N PHE A 52 -2.05 -23.82 -25.78
CA PHE A 52 -2.36 -23.60 -24.38
C PHE A 52 -2.30 -22.10 -24.02
N LEU A 53 -1.20 -21.41 -24.34
CA LEU A 53 -1.05 -19.97 -24.11
C LEU A 53 -2.17 -19.17 -24.81
N LEU A 54 -2.56 -19.54 -26.03
CA LEU A 54 -3.68 -18.90 -26.73
C LEU A 54 -5.01 -19.11 -26.01
N LYS A 55 -5.29 -20.29 -25.47
CA LYS A 55 -6.50 -20.51 -24.66
C LYS A 55 -6.48 -19.61 -23.43
N GLN A 56 -5.37 -19.57 -22.71
CA GLN A 56 -5.24 -18.79 -21.49
C GLN A 56 -5.32 -17.26 -21.74
N CYS A 57 -4.80 -16.78 -22.87
CA CYS A 57 -4.92 -15.37 -23.26
C CYS A 57 -6.31 -14.96 -23.77
N ASN A 58 -7.23 -15.90 -24.03
CA ASN A 58 -8.54 -15.63 -24.63
C ASN A 58 -9.63 -15.24 -23.60
N PHE A 59 -9.25 -14.45 -22.59
CA PHE A 59 -10.13 -14.04 -21.49
C PHE A 59 -11.42 -13.36 -21.97
N LEU A 60 -11.33 -12.46 -22.96
CA LEU A 60 -12.49 -11.76 -23.51
C LEU A 60 -13.49 -12.72 -24.16
N ARG A 61 -12.98 -13.71 -24.90
CA ARG A 61 -13.83 -14.72 -25.54
C ARG A 61 -14.49 -15.60 -24.49
N ALA A 62 -13.74 -16.06 -23.50
CA ALA A 62 -14.27 -16.85 -22.39
C ALA A 62 -15.36 -16.07 -21.63
N SER A 63 -15.11 -14.79 -21.35
CA SER A 63 -16.05 -13.89 -20.69
C SER A 63 -17.34 -13.67 -21.51
N SER A 64 -17.23 -13.59 -22.84
CA SER A 64 -18.39 -13.49 -23.74
C SER A 64 -19.27 -14.75 -23.67
N GLU A 65 -18.66 -15.94 -23.69
CA GLU A 65 -19.40 -17.21 -23.57
C GLU A 65 -20.10 -17.33 -22.22
N VAL A 66 -19.44 -16.98 -21.12
CA VAL A 66 -20.06 -16.94 -19.78
C VAL A 66 -21.19 -15.92 -19.72
N SER A 67 -21.02 -14.75 -20.33
CA SER A 67 -22.06 -13.71 -20.37
C SER A 67 -23.30 -14.18 -21.16
N LYS A 68 -23.13 -14.93 -22.26
CA LYS A 68 -24.25 -15.53 -23.01
C LYS A 68 -25.02 -16.55 -22.18
N LEU A 69 -24.32 -17.44 -21.47
CA LEU A 69 -24.94 -18.45 -20.61
C LEU A 69 -25.70 -17.82 -19.44
N SER A 70 -25.15 -16.75 -18.86
CA SER A 70 -25.74 -16.00 -17.73
C SER A 70 -27.06 -15.30 -18.08
N ARG A 71 -27.38 -15.13 -19.38
CA ARG A 71 -28.64 -14.55 -19.85
C ARG A 71 -29.75 -15.59 -19.98
N GLY A 72 -29.42 -16.89 -19.97
CA GLY A 72 -30.37 -17.98 -20.25
C GLY A 72 -30.89 -18.75 -19.02
N TYR A 73 -30.29 -18.59 -17.83
CA TYR A 73 -30.65 -19.37 -16.63
C TYR A 73 -30.89 -18.46 -15.42
N SER A 74 -31.97 -18.71 -14.65
CA SER A 74 -32.30 -17.96 -13.42
C SER A 74 -31.90 -18.67 -12.12
N GLU A 75 -31.40 -19.91 -12.15
CA GLU A 75 -31.27 -20.72 -10.93
C GLU A 75 -29.85 -21.12 -10.51
N SER A 76 -28.81 -20.83 -11.30
CA SER A 76 -27.44 -20.82 -10.78
C SER A 76 -26.59 -19.76 -11.50
N ALA A 77 -25.98 -18.86 -10.72
CA ALA A 77 -25.05 -17.89 -11.28
C ALA A 77 -23.81 -18.66 -11.76
N PRO A 78 -23.44 -18.61 -13.06
CA PRO A 78 -22.22 -19.26 -13.51
C PRO A 78 -21.02 -18.65 -12.77
N ALA A 79 -20.05 -19.49 -12.40
CA ALA A 79 -18.82 -19.04 -11.77
C ALA A 79 -18.15 -17.99 -12.67
N LEU A 80 -18.08 -16.75 -12.19
CA LEU A 80 -17.49 -15.64 -12.91
C LEU A 80 -15.99 -15.84 -13.05
N LEU A 81 -15.46 -15.52 -14.23
CA LEU A 81 -14.08 -15.82 -14.57
C LEU A 81 -13.11 -14.85 -13.89
N SER A 82 -12.00 -15.39 -13.43
CA SER A 82 -10.80 -14.66 -13.04
C SER A 82 -9.59 -15.47 -13.53
N SER A 83 -8.55 -14.79 -14.00
CA SER A 83 -7.32 -15.42 -14.48
C SER A 83 -6.12 -14.55 -14.15
N ALA A 84 -4.96 -15.18 -13.98
CA ALA A 84 -3.69 -14.50 -13.76
C ALA A 84 -2.60 -15.26 -14.49
N LEU A 85 -1.80 -14.54 -15.29
CA LEU A 85 -0.72 -15.13 -16.09
C LEU A 85 0.54 -14.29 -15.97
N THR A 86 1.62 -14.91 -15.54
CA THR A 86 2.97 -14.36 -15.71
C THR A 86 3.48 -14.68 -17.11
N LEU A 87 3.68 -13.65 -17.92
CA LEU A 87 4.09 -13.72 -19.32
C LEU A 87 5.50 -13.18 -19.48
N LYS A 88 6.35 -13.92 -20.17
CA LYS A 88 7.62 -13.41 -20.68
C LYS A 88 7.38 -12.80 -22.05
N ILE A 89 7.71 -11.52 -22.20
CA ILE A 89 7.61 -10.75 -23.43
C ILE A 89 9.03 -10.49 -23.93
N LYS A 90 9.37 -11.01 -25.10
CA LYS A 90 10.66 -10.80 -25.73
C LYS A 90 10.48 -9.97 -26.98
N SER A 91 11.09 -8.79 -26.98
CA SER A 91 11.10 -7.86 -28.11
C SER A 91 12.45 -7.93 -28.80
N THR A 92 12.49 -8.33 -30.06
CA THR A 92 13.71 -8.45 -30.86
C THR A 92 13.65 -7.52 -32.06
N VAL A 93 14.73 -6.78 -32.27
CA VAL A 93 14.94 -5.96 -33.46
C VAL A 93 15.94 -6.71 -34.34
N SER A 94 15.62 -6.92 -35.61
CA SER A 94 16.55 -7.55 -36.54
C SER A 94 17.67 -6.59 -36.92
N GLU A 95 18.79 -7.11 -37.42
CA GLU A 95 19.89 -6.29 -37.93
C GLU A 95 19.41 -5.31 -39.03
N TYR A 96 18.54 -5.78 -39.93
CA TYR A 96 17.89 -4.95 -40.93
C TYR A 96 17.02 -3.86 -40.29
N GLY A 97 16.27 -4.20 -39.24
CA GLY A 97 15.40 -3.27 -38.53
C GLY A 97 16.17 -2.19 -37.79
N SER A 98 17.31 -2.52 -37.18
CA SER A 98 18.21 -1.56 -36.52
C SER A 98 18.75 -0.54 -37.51
N SER A 99 19.19 -1.00 -38.69
CA SER A 99 19.65 -0.12 -39.76
C SER A 99 18.50 0.73 -40.34
N PHE A 100 17.30 0.16 -40.47
CA PHE A 100 16.13 0.85 -41.00
C PHE A 100 15.58 1.95 -40.08
N MET A 101 15.59 1.72 -38.75
CA MET A 101 15.03 2.66 -37.78
C MET A 101 16.01 3.77 -37.37
N GLU A 102 17.26 3.73 -37.83
CA GLU A 102 18.34 4.68 -37.46
C GLU A 102 18.46 4.89 -35.93
N CYS A 103 18.04 3.90 -35.14
CA CYS A 103 17.94 3.98 -33.69
C CYS A 103 18.47 2.68 -33.08
N SER A 104 19.27 2.80 -32.03
CA SER A 104 19.77 1.66 -31.25
C SER A 104 18.66 1.13 -30.33
N VAL A 105 17.63 0.52 -30.90
CA VAL A 105 16.60 -0.16 -30.11
C VAL A 105 17.18 -1.49 -29.64
N SER A 106 17.47 -1.60 -28.35
CA SER A 106 17.94 -2.85 -27.76
C SER A 106 16.82 -3.89 -27.72
N SER A 107 17.18 -5.15 -27.91
CA SER A 107 16.25 -6.24 -27.62
C SER A 107 15.99 -6.26 -26.11
N ASN A 108 14.72 -6.39 -25.71
CA ASN A 108 14.33 -6.39 -24.31
C ASN A 108 13.53 -7.64 -23.97
N ASP A 109 13.86 -8.25 -22.83
CA ASP A 109 13.15 -9.38 -22.24
C ASP A 109 12.48 -8.86 -20.96
N GLU A 110 11.15 -8.80 -20.97
CA GLU A 110 10.36 -8.31 -19.85
C GLU A 110 9.44 -9.42 -19.32
N ILE A 111 9.16 -9.40 -18.02
CA ILE A 111 8.15 -10.28 -17.43
C ILE A 111 6.99 -9.42 -16.94
N TRP A 112 5.78 -9.85 -17.25
CA TRP A 112 4.55 -9.14 -16.91
C TRP A 112 3.58 -10.08 -16.22
N LEU A 113 3.03 -9.67 -15.09
CA LEU A 113 1.88 -10.32 -14.48
C LEU A 113 0.61 -9.62 -14.98
N VAL A 114 -0.23 -10.35 -15.70
CA VAL A 114 -1.52 -9.87 -16.21
C VAL A 114 -2.64 -10.60 -15.50
N VAL A 115 -3.48 -9.84 -14.80
CA VAL A 115 -4.63 -10.35 -14.06
C VAL A 115 -5.90 -9.81 -14.69
N SER A 116 -6.86 -10.69 -14.97
CA SER A 116 -8.14 -10.34 -15.58
C SER A 116 -9.28 -10.88 -14.74
N SER A 117 -10.37 -10.11 -14.66
CA SER A 117 -11.54 -10.45 -13.85
C SER A 117 -12.83 -10.00 -14.53
N MET A 118 -13.87 -10.82 -14.38
CA MET A 118 -15.24 -10.42 -14.69
C MET A 118 -15.89 -9.72 -13.49
N GLY A 119 -16.73 -8.73 -13.78
CA GLY A 119 -17.50 -8.03 -12.75
C GLY A 119 -18.48 -8.96 -12.05
N LYS A 120 -18.52 -8.90 -10.71
CA LYS A 120 -19.38 -9.73 -9.85
C LYS A 120 -20.63 -9.01 -9.36
N GLY A 121 -20.71 -7.71 -9.56
CA GLY A 121 -21.80 -6.86 -9.07
C GLY A 121 -22.42 -6.01 -10.18
N ALA A 122 -22.28 -4.70 -10.02
CA ALA A 122 -22.97 -3.71 -10.85
C ALA A 122 -22.63 -3.84 -12.34
N ALA A 123 -21.39 -4.19 -12.71
CA ALA A 123 -21.00 -4.27 -14.12
C ALA A 123 -21.72 -5.40 -14.85
N MET A 124 -21.88 -6.54 -14.19
CA MET A 124 -22.65 -7.65 -14.74
C MET A 124 -24.12 -7.30 -14.90
N GLN A 125 -24.72 -6.63 -13.90
CA GLN A 125 -26.11 -6.19 -13.98
C GLN A 125 -26.32 -5.14 -15.09
N PHE A 126 -25.34 -4.26 -15.28
CA PHE A 126 -25.35 -3.26 -16.34
C PHE A 126 -25.25 -3.92 -17.73
N ALA A 127 -24.33 -4.88 -17.90
CA ALA A 127 -24.14 -5.64 -19.13
C ALA A 127 -25.28 -6.64 -19.46
N LYS A 128 -26.20 -6.87 -18.51
CA LYS A 128 -27.47 -7.58 -18.78
C LYS A 128 -28.48 -6.68 -19.49
N LYS A 129 -28.42 -5.35 -19.29
CA LYS A 129 -29.34 -4.38 -19.93
C LYS A 129 -28.94 -4.09 -21.37
N ASP A 130 -27.65 -4.11 -21.68
CA ASP A 130 -27.12 -3.89 -23.03
C ASP A 130 -26.23 -5.05 -23.47
N SER A 131 -26.66 -5.71 -24.54
CA SER A 131 -26.00 -6.89 -25.07
C SER A 131 -24.61 -6.66 -25.65
N SER A 132 -24.29 -5.40 -26.00
CA SER A 132 -23.01 -4.98 -26.58
C SER A 132 -21.90 -4.83 -25.53
N LEU A 133 -22.26 -4.76 -24.25
CA LEU A 133 -21.32 -4.60 -23.16
C LEU A 133 -20.82 -5.93 -22.62
N LEU A 134 -19.57 -5.93 -22.18
CA LEU A 134 -18.91 -7.07 -21.57
C LEU A 134 -18.25 -6.64 -20.26
N ALA A 135 -18.72 -7.18 -19.14
CA ALA A 135 -18.20 -6.88 -17.80
C ALA A 135 -16.87 -7.61 -17.55
N SER A 136 -15.82 -7.17 -18.25
CA SER A 136 -14.49 -7.76 -18.21
C SER A 136 -13.43 -6.66 -18.20
N ALA A 137 -12.46 -6.78 -17.31
CA ALA A 137 -11.31 -5.90 -17.25
C ALA A 137 -10.08 -6.66 -16.73
N GLY A 138 -8.93 -6.01 -16.73
CA GLY A 138 -7.70 -6.54 -16.19
C GLY A 138 -6.69 -5.46 -15.85
N VAL A 139 -5.69 -5.86 -15.09
CA VAL A 139 -4.54 -5.04 -14.70
C VAL A 139 -3.25 -5.75 -15.09
N GLY A 140 -2.21 -4.98 -15.38
CA GLY A 140 -0.90 -5.49 -15.74
C GLY A 140 0.21 -4.76 -14.99
N VAL A 141 1.15 -5.51 -14.44
CA VAL A 141 2.34 -4.97 -13.77
C VAL A 141 3.59 -5.71 -14.23
N GLN A 142 4.70 -4.99 -14.36
CA GLN A 142 5.98 -5.59 -14.70
C GLN A 142 6.56 -6.31 -13.47
N ILE A 143 7.23 -7.43 -13.69
CA ILE A 143 7.95 -8.19 -12.67
C ILE A 143 9.43 -8.13 -13.00
N SER A 144 10.24 -7.65 -12.06
CA SER A 144 11.70 -7.70 -12.13
C SER A 144 12.19 -9.11 -11.82
N THR A 145 13.30 -9.52 -12.45
CA THR A 145 13.98 -10.79 -12.18
C THR A 145 15.45 -10.60 -11.80
N LYS A 146 15.90 -9.36 -11.55
CA LYS A 146 17.32 -9.05 -11.34
C LYS A 146 17.91 -9.80 -10.13
N ASP A 147 17.17 -9.78 -9.02
CA ASP A 147 17.51 -10.52 -7.80
C ASP A 147 16.39 -11.47 -7.39
N SER A 148 15.14 -11.12 -7.73
CA SER A 148 13.95 -11.83 -7.32
C SER A 148 12.71 -11.38 -8.09
N LEU A 149 11.71 -12.27 -8.20
CA LEU A 149 10.39 -11.97 -8.78
C LEU A 149 9.65 -10.95 -7.92
N THR A 150 9.86 -9.67 -8.24
CA THR A 150 9.29 -8.54 -7.50
C THR A 150 8.54 -7.64 -8.46
N PRO A 151 7.32 -7.20 -8.11
CA PRO A 151 6.58 -6.29 -8.96
C PRO A 151 7.23 -4.91 -8.97
N VAL A 152 7.29 -4.31 -10.14
CA VAL A 152 7.82 -2.97 -10.36
C VAL A 152 6.65 -2.02 -10.62
N PRO A 153 6.42 -1.01 -9.77
CA PRO A 153 5.37 -0.03 -10.01
C PRO A 153 5.66 0.73 -11.30
N ILE A 154 4.61 1.00 -12.08
CA ILE A 154 4.73 1.75 -13.32
C ILE A 154 4.82 3.24 -12.98
N CYS A 155 6.02 3.81 -13.16
CA CYS A 155 6.30 5.21 -12.86
C CYS A 155 6.86 5.95 -14.09
N ASP A 156 6.68 7.28 -14.11
CA ASP A 156 7.37 8.17 -15.05
C ASP A 156 8.62 8.75 -14.36
N GLU A 157 9.79 8.22 -14.69
CA GLU A 157 11.08 8.70 -14.16
C GLU A 157 11.35 10.17 -14.52
N THR A 158 10.81 10.66 -15.65
CA THR A 158 11.00 12.05 -16.09
C THR A 158 10.16 13.06 -15.31
N LYS A 159 9.14 12.60 -14.58
CA LYS A 159 8.22 13.43 -13.78
C LYS A 159 8.34 13.18 -12.28
N GLY A 160 9.52 12.74 -11.82
CA GLY A 160 9.82 12.56 -10.40
C GLY A 160 9.22 11.28 -9.79
N SER A 161 9.19 10.18 -10.55
CA SER A 161 8.74 8.86 -10.07
C SER A 161 7.27 8.81 -9.62
N LYS A 162 6.39 9.54 -10.32
CA LYS A 162 4.94 9.44 -10.12
C LYS A 162 4.38 8.24 -10.88
N ALA A 163 3.38 7.58 -10.30
CA ALA A 163 2.67 6.50 -10.98
C ALA A 163 2.11 6.97 -12.34
N ASN A 164 2.34 6.16 -13.37
CA ASN A 164 2.06 6.52 -14.76
C ASN A 164 1.47 5.36 -15.56
N GLY A 165 0.63 4.53 -14.93
CA GLY A 165 -0.05 3.43 -15.59
C GLY A 165 -0.95 3.92 -16.72
N ASN A 166 -0.82 3.33 -17.91
CA ASN A 166 -1.69 3.60 -19.05
C ASN A 166 -3.04 2.87 -18.98
N VAL A 167 -4.05 3.48 -19.59
CA VAL A 167 -5.37 2.89 -19.83
C VAL A 167 -5.42 2.26 -21.23
N PHE A 168 -5.94 1.05 -21.31
CA PHE A 168 -6.16 0.31 -22.53
C PHE A 168 -7.65 0.01 -22.69
N CYS A 169 -8.13 0.09 -23.93
CA CYS A 169 -9.41 -0.46 -24.34
C CYS A 169 -9.15 -1.30 -25.60
N TYR A 170 -8.69 -2.53 -25.37
CA TYR A 170 -8.11 -3.47 -26.34
C TYR A 170 -6.80 -3.00 -26.99
N LEU A 171 -6.71 -1.72 -27.33
CA LEU A 171 -5.53 -1.03 -27.83
C LEU A 171 -5.13 0.07 -26.83
N PRO A 172 -3.86 0.51 -26.86
CA PRO A 172 -3.39 1.63 -26.03
C PRO A 172 -4.23 2.88 -26.25
N LEU A 173 -4.56 3.59 -25.17
CA LEU A 173 -5.14 4.93 -25.22
C LEU A 173 -4.09 5.93 -24.71
N PRO A 174 -4.07 7.18 -25.20
CA PRO A 174 -3.18 8.23 -24.69
C PRO A 174 -3.72 8.80 -23.37
N ILE A 175 -4.06 7.92 -22.42
CA ILE A 175 -4.69 8.24 -21.14
C ILE A 175 -3.85 7.60 -20.04
N CYS A 176 -3.36 8.45 -19.14
CA CYS A 176 -2.74 8.01 -17.90
C CYS A 176 -3.81 7.82 -16.82
N SER A 177 -3.68 6.75 -16.04
CA SER A 177 -4.55 6.42 -14.90
C SER A 177 -4.04 7.01 -13.58
N GLY A 178 -2.74 7.33 -13.48
CA GLY A 178 -2.11 7.67 -12.21
C GLY A 178 -1.99 6.48 -11.25
N LEU A 179 -2.18 5.24 -11.74
CA LEU A 179 -2.02 4.01 -10.97
C LEU A 179 -0.64 3.40 -11.22
N PRO A 180 -0.06 2.68 -10.25
CA PRO A 180 1.23 1.99 -10.41
C PRO A 180 1.12 0.72 -11.28
N VAL A 181 0.01 0.53 -12.00
CA VAL A 181 -0.29 -0.61 -12.88
C VAL A 181 -0.98 -0.14 -14.15
N HIS A 182 -0.87 -0.90 -15.22
CA HIS A 182 -1.69 -0.71 -16.42
C HIS A 182 -3.09 -1.24 -16.17
N ILE A 183 -4.10 -0.57 -16.73
CA ILE A 183 -5.50 -1.05 -16.69
C ILE A 183 -6.01 -1.29 -18.10
N ASN A 184 -6.69 -2.40 -18.32
CA ASN A 184 -7.35 -2.73 -19.59
C ASN A 184 -8.81 -3.06 -19.32
N GLY A 185 -9.72 -2.54 -20.12
CA GLY A 185 -11.14 -2.81 -19.95
C GLY A 185 -11.94 -2.46 -21.20
N THR A 186 -13.18 -2.93 -21.22
CA THR A 186 -14.16 -2.65 -22.27
C THR A 186 -14.75 -1.23 -22.13
N PHE A 187 -13.90 -0.24 -21.92
CA PHE A 187 -14.29 1.14 -21.64
C PHE A 187 -15.02 1.79 -22.82
N ALA A 188 -16.02 2.60 -22.52
CA ALA A 188 -16.62 3.51 -23.48
C ALA A 188 -15.69 4.73 -23.69
N VAL A 189 -15.26 4.92 -24.94
CA VAL A 189 -14.27 5.93 -25.32
C VAL A 189 -14.89 6.95 -26.29
N SER A 190 -14.35 8.17 -26.26
CA SER A 190 -14.64 9.21 -27.27
C SER A 190 -14.30 8.74 -28.69
N SER A 191 -14.92 9.36 -29.70
CA SER A 191 -14.72 9.01 -31.12
C SER A 191 -13.26 9.12 -31.57
N ASN A 192 -12.52 10.10 -31.04
CA ASN A 192 -11.09 10.28 -31.30
C ASN A 192 -10.19 9.36 -30.44
N ARG A 193 -10.79 8.55 -29.54
CA ARG A 193 -10.15 7.63 -28.60
C ARG A 193 -9.04 8.27 -27.75
N ARG A 194 -9.14 9.59 -27.48
CA ARG A 194 -8.19 10.30 -26.63
C ARG A 194 -8.64 10.41 -25.18
N ASN A 195 -9.94 10.26 -24.94
CA ASN A 195 -10.54 10.33 -23.61
C ASN A 195 -11.56 9.21 -23.40
N LEU A 196 -11.72 8.78 -22.15
CA LEU A 196 -12.90 8.03 -21.73
C LEU A 196 -14.13 8.95 -21.81
N LEU A 197 -15.32 8.38 -22.04
CA LEU A 197 -16.54 9.18 -21.95
C LEU A 197 -16.76 9.63 -20.49
N VAL A 198 -16.87 10.95 -20.31
CA VAL A 198 -17.11 11.66 -19.04
C VAL A 198 -18.30 12.59 -19.25
N LYS A 199 -19.11 12.83 -18.21
CA LYS A 199 -20.22 13.79 -18.28
C LYS A 199 -19.70 15.18 -18.64
N THR A 200 -20.35 15.83 -19.59
CA THR A 200 -20.33 17.29 -19.72
C THR A 200 -21.67 17.85 -19.18
N GLU A 201 -21.70 19.13 -18.81
CA GLU A 201 -22.90 19.78 -18.25
C GLU A 201 -24.11 19.74 -19.21
N ASP A 202 -23.86 19.57 -20.51
CA ASP A 202 -24.87 19.56 -21.57
C ASP A 202 -25.40 18.15 -21.94
N ASP A 203 -24.81 17.08 -21.40
CA ASP A 203 -25.19 15.70 -21.77
C ASP A 203 -26.40 15.19 -20.96
N LYS A 204 -27.48 14.80 -21.65
CA LYS A 204 -28.52 13.91 -21.08
C LYS A 204 -27.87 12.56 -20.74
N ALA A 205 -28.31 11.94 -19.62
CA ALA A 205 -27.89 10.63 -19.09
C ALA A 205 -26.87 9.86 -19.96
N ASN A 206 -25.58 10.05 -19.68
CA ASN A 206 -24.51 9.51 -20.51
C ASN A 206 -24.18 8.07 -20.10
N PHE A 207 -24.85 7.11 -20.73
CA PHE A 207 -24.70 5.66 -20.52
C PHE A 207 -23.25 5.18 -20.53
N GLY A 208 -22.38 5.79 -21.36
CA GLY A 208 -20.97 5.41 -21.45
C GLY A 208 -20.15 5.79 -20.22
N GLN A 209 -20.47 6.91 -19.57
CA GLN A 209 -19.82 7.31 -18.32
C GLN A 209 -20.21 6.36 -17.19
N GLU A 210 -21.51 6.10 -17.04
CA GLU A 210 -22.01 5.19 -16.00
C GLU A 210 -21.39 3.80 -16.17
N TRP A 211 -21.26 3.33 -17.41
CA TRP A 211 -20.55 2.10 -17.73
C TRP A 211 -19.08 2.13 -17.28
N ASN A 212 -18.33 3.19 -17.61
CA ASN A 212 -16.92 3.31 -17.23
C ASN A 212 -16.74 3.31 -15.71
N GLU A 213 -17.59 4.05 -14.99
CA GLU A 213 -17.57 4.10 -13.53
C GLU A 213 -17.85 2.72 -12.92
N VAL A 214 -18.88 2.04 -13.41
CA VAL A 214 -19.25 0.70 -12.96
C VAL A 214 -18.15 -0.32 -13.30
N LEU A 215 -17.51 -0.22 -14.46
CA LEU A 215 -16.43 -1.11 -14.88
C LEU A 215 -15.17 -0.93 -14.00
N LEU A 216 -14.83 0.32 -13.66
CA LEU A 216 -13.74 0.65 -12.73
C LEU A 216 -14.01 0.07 -11.34
N LYS A 217 -15.22 0.31 -10.84
CA LYS A 217 -15.65 -0.07 -9.49
C LYS A 217 -15.74 -1.58 -9.27
N ASP A 218 -16.15 -2.33 -10.28
CA ASP A 218 -16.42 -3.77 -10.18
C ASP A 218 -15.29 -4.61 -10.81
N CYS A 219 -15.15 -4.54 -12.14
CA CYS A 219 -14.23 -5.40 -12.89
C CYS A 219 -12.76 -5.06 -12.62
N VAL A 220 -12.39 -3.78 -12.78
CA VAL A 220 -10.99 -3.34 -12.60
C VAL A 220 -10.58 -3.49 -11.15
N CYS A 221 -11.43 -3.08 -10.20
CA CYS A 221 -11.17 -3.25 -8.77
C CYS A 221 -10.99 -4.72 -8.39
N SER A 222 -11.82 -5.61 -8.92
CA SER A 222 -11.67 -7.06 -8.68
C SER A 222 -10.35 -7.60 -9.22
N ALA A 223 -9.97 -7.23 -10.46
CA ALA A 223 -8.69 -7.62 -11.03
C ALA A 223 -7.49 -7.06 -10.24
N TYR A 224 -7.61 -5.83 -9.74
CA TYR A 224 -6.58 -5.18 -8.92
C TYR A 224 -6.40 -5.88 -7.57
N LEU A 225 -7.49 -6.16 -6.87
CA LEU A 225 -7.43 -6.86 -5.59
C LEU A 225 -6.93 -8.30 -5.77
N ASP A 226 -7.30 -8.96 -6.86
CA ASP A 226 -6.79 -10.28 -7.20
C ASP A 226 -5.29 -10.24 -7.53
N LEU A 227 -4.81 -9.20 -8.21
CA LEU A 227 -3.38 -8.97 -8.42
C LEU A 227 -2.61 -8.89 -7.10
N LEU A 228 -3.12 -8.14 -6.12
CA LEU A 228 -2.46 -8.05 -4.81
C LEU A 228 -2.45 -9.37 -4.06
N GLU A 229 -3.52 -10.17 -4.14
CA GLU A 229 -3.58 -11.52 -3.57
C GLU A 229 -2.57 -12.46 -4.23
N ASP A 230 -2.55 -12.47 -5.56
CA ASP A 230 -1.61 -13.26 -6.36
C ASP A 230 -0.16 -12.88 -6.03
N LEU A 231 0.11 -11.60 -5.73
CA LEU A 231 1.45 -11.15 -5.41
C LEU A 231 1.99 -11.63 -4.04
N LYS A 232 1.10 -12.08 -3.13
CA LYS A 232 1.51 -12.58 -1.82
C LYS A 232 2.39 -13.82 -1.92
N SER A 233 2.13 -14.69 -2.91
CA SER A 233 2.95 -15.89 -3.11
C SER A 233 4.39 -15.58 -3.50
N PHE A 234 4.66 -14.41 -4.11
CA PHE A 234 6.05 -13.99 -4.40
C PHE A 234 6.78 -13.49 -3.15
N SER A 235 6.06 -12.83 -2.24
CA SER A 235 6.67 -12.27 -1.02
C SER A 235 7.19 -13.32 -0.04
N GLN A 236 6.55 -14.49 0.02
CA GLN A 236 6.95 -15.60 0.91
C GLN A 236 8.29 -16.24 0.52
N ALA A 237 8.76 -15.99 -0.70
CA ALA A 237 9.99 -16.59 -1.23
C ALA A 237 11.24 -15.69 -1.04
N LEU A 238 11.13 -14.48 -0.46
CA LEU A 238 12.15 -13.44 -0.66
C LEU A 238 12.53 -12.66 0.61
N ASN A 239 13.78 -12.18 0.64
CA ASN A 239 14.36 -11.25 1.62
C ASN A 239 13.71 -9.83 1.60
N ASN A 240 12.39 -9.73 1.74
CA ASN A 240 11.62 -8.50 2.01
C ASN A 240 11.87 -7.26 1.12
N ALA A 241 12.26 -7.43 -0.15
CA ALA A 241 12.46 -6.29 -1.06
C ALA A 241 11.15 -5.62 -1.51
N TYR A 242 10.03 -6.37 -1.56
CA TYR A 242 8.73 -5.81 -1.94
C TYR A 242 8.01 -5.20 -0.74
N GLN A 243 7.79 -3.88 -0.79
CA GLN A 243 6.90 -3.20 0.16
C GLN A 243 5.44 -3.41 -0.25
N TYR A 244 4.62 -3.91 0.69
CA TYR A 244 3.24 -4.35 0.45
C TYR A 244 2.34 -3.27 -0.18
N HIS A 245 2.64 -1.99 0.08
CA HIS A 245 1.87 -0.84 -0.37
C HIS A 245 2.34 -0.23 -1.70
N THR A 246 3.44 -0.72 -2.30
CA THR A 246 4.05 -0.09 -3.49
C THR A 246 3.10 -0.04 -4.69
N LEU A 247 2.24 -1.05 -4.84
CA LEU A 247 1.23 -1.10 -5.88
C LEU A 247 -0.12 -0.55 -5.44
N TRP A 248 -0.26 0.12 -4.30
CA TRP A 248 -1.56 0.65 -3.89
C TRP A 248 -1.84 1.98 -4.61
N PRO A 249 -3.09 2.25 -5.02
CA PRO A 249 -3.48 3.55 -5.54
C PRO A 249 -3.22 4.63 -4.48
N LYS A 250 -2.52 5.71 -4.83
CA LYS A 250 -2.30 6.84 -3.90
C LYS A 250 -3.04 8.08 -4.38
N CYS A 251 -3.68 8.77 -3.44
CA CYS A 251 -4.63 9.82 -3.74
C CYS A 251 -4.08 11.07 -4.43
N ASP A 252 -2.77 11.30 -4.28
CA ASP A 252 -1.98 12.38 -4.87
C ASP A 252 -1.44 12.05 -6.27
N GLU A 253 -1.48 10.77 -6.65
CA GLU A 253 -1.03 10.26 -7.95
C GLU A 253 -2.20 9.92 -8.89
N VAL A 254 -3.30 9.37 -8.35
CA VAL A 254 -4.44 8.88 -9.13
C VAL A 254 -5.14 10.00 -9.90
N MET A 255 -5.38 9.77 -11.19
CA MET A 255 -6.13 10.70 -12.04
C MET A 255 -7.63 10.65 -11.73
N SER A 256 -8.33 11.78 -11.89
CA SER A 256 -9.77 11.91 -11.60
C SER A 256 -10.66 10.87 -12.28
N THR A 257 -10.31 10.45 -13.49
CA THR A 257 -11.01 9.39 -14.23
C THR A 257 -10.95 8.02 -13.55
N CYS A 258 -9.93 7.78 -12.73
CA CYS A 258 -9.69 6.52 -12.02
C CYS A 258 -9.97 6.62 -10.51
N GLU A 259 -10.39 7.79 -10.00
CA GLU A 259 -10.79 7.94 -8.59
C GLU A 259 -11.89 6.97 -8.13
N PRO A 260 -12.91 6.62 -8.95
CA PRO A 260 -13.91 5.61 -8.56
C PRO A 260 -13.31 4.27 -8.16
N LEU A 261 -12.26 3.82 -8.88
CA LEU A 261 -11.51 2.60 -8.56
C LEU A 261 -10.76 2.77 -7.23
N ALA A 262 -10.00 3.85 -7.07
CA ALA A 262 -9.19 4.07 -5.88
C ALA A 262 -10.05 4.17 -4.61
N ARG A 263 -11.19 4.88 -4.67
CA ARG A 263 -12.14 4.95 -3.55
C ARG A 263 -12.61 3.56 -3.12
N LEU A 264 -13.10 2.75 -4.07
CA LEU A 264 -13.60 1.42 -3.75
C LEU A 264 -12.50 0.48 -3.28
N PHE A 265 -11.29 0.60 -3.82
CA PHE A 265 -10.13 -0.15 -3.35
C PHE A 265 -9.93 0.03 -1.84
N TYR A 266 -9.91 1.28 -1.34
CA TYR A 266 -9.75 1.56 0.10
C TYR A 266 -10.98 1.15 0.93
N GLU A 267 -12.19 1.28 0.38
CA GLU A 267 -13.41 0.74 1.03
C GLU A 267 -13.31 -0.78 1.22
N TYR A 268 -12.81 -1.51 0.22
CA TYR A 268 -12.58 -2.95 0.31
C TYR A 268 -11.54 -3.31 1.36
N LEU A 269 -10.46 -2.53 1.48
CA LEU A 269 -9.43 -2.80 2.50
C LEU A 269 -10.00 -2.71 3.92
N LEU A 270 -10.88 -1.73 4.16
CA LEU A 270 -11.50 -1.54 5.48
C LEU A 270 -12.61 -2.51 5.82
N ASN A 271 -13.11 -3.28 4.85
CA ASN A 271 -14.12 -4.31 5.11
C ASN A 271 -13.53 -5.56 5.81
N GLY A 272 -12.20 -5.68 5.92
CA GLY A 272 -11.54 -6.75 6.68
C GLY A 272 -11.53 -8.12 6.00
N ASN A 273 -11.94 -8.20 4.73
CA ASN A 273 -12.09 -9.50 4.04
C ASN A 273 -10.82 -9.96 3.31
N LYS A 274 -9.78 -9.14 3.23
CA LYS A 274 -8.54 -9.45 2.51
C LYS A 274 -7.32 -9.06 3.33
N ALA A 275 -6.38 -10.00 3.43
CA ALA A 275 -5.17 -9.85 4.22
C ALA A 275 -4.06 -9.15 3.43
N VAL A 276 -4.20 -7.87 3.08
CA VAL A 276 -3.26 -7.16 2.17
C VAL A 276 -2.21 -6.31 2.87
N PHE A 277 -2.26 -6.18 4.20
CA PHE A 277 -1.21 -5.52 4.98
C PHE A 277 -0.11 -6.54 5.30
N SER A 278 1.13 -6.08 5.47
CA SER A 278 2.22 -6.98 5.87
C SER A 278 3.22 -6.31 6.80
N ASP A 279 3.62 -7.04 7.84
CA ASP A 279 4.70 -6.70 8.76
C ASP A 279 6.07 -7.23 8.26
N GLY A 280 6.12 -7.77 7.04
CA GLY A 280 7.29 -8.44 6.46
C GLY A 280 7.47 -9.90 6.90
N LYS A 281 6.54 -10.46 7.68
CA LYS A 281 6.52 -11.87 8.08
C LYS A 281 5.22 -12.55 7.68
N SER A 282 4.11 -11.85 7.84
CA SER A 282 2.75 -12.34 7.65
C SER A 282 1.92 -11.34 6.85
N TRP A 283 0.80 -11.82 6.33
CA TRP A 283 -0.20 -11.03 5.62
C TRP A 283 -1.43 -10.93 6.49
N LEU A 284 -1.91 -9.70 6.71
CA LEU A 284 -2.88 -9.36 7.74
C LEU A 284 -4.02 -8.53 7.16
N ALA A 285 -5.24 -8.76 7.66
CA ALA A 285 -6.38 -7.91 7.36
C ALA A 285 -6.35 -6.67 8.28
N ILE A 286 -7.04 -5.60 7.87
CA ILE A 286 -7.04 -4.32 8.62
C ILE A 286 -7.47 -4.45 10.09
N ASN A 287 -8.36 -5.40 10.40
CA ASN A 287 -8.86 -5.64 11.74
C ASN A 287 -7.81 -6.25 12.67
N GLU A 288 -6.76 -6.82 12.10
CA GLU A 288 -5.62 -7.39 12.82
C GLU A 288 -4.48 -6.39 12.97
N THR A 289 -4.61 -5.18 12.42
CA THR A 289 -3.53 -4.19 12.34
C THR A 289 -3.78 -2.93 13.15
N VAL A 290 -2.68 -2.33 13.58
CA VAL A 290 -2.64 -0.99 14.17
C VAL A 290 -1.46 -0.19 13.63
N PHE A 291 -1.60 1.12 13.67
CA PHE A 291 -0.66 2.05 13.06
C PHE A 291 -0.31 3.18 14.03
N LEU A 292 0.87 3.76 13.88
CA LEU A 292 1.07 5.13 14.31
C LEU A 292 0.52 6.07 13.24
N THR A 293 -0.05 7.20 13.65
CA THR A 293 -0.37 8.27 12.69
C THR A 293 0.91 8.77 12.02
N PRO A 294 0.86 9.21 10.74
CA PRO A 294 2.05 9.69 10.04
C PRO A 294 2.76 10.84 10.76
N ASP A 295 2.02 11.73 11.41
CA ASP A 295 2.58 12.87 12.14
C ASP A 295 3.46 12.43 13.32
N LEU A 296 3.07 11.36 14.02
CA LEU A 296 3.89 10.79 15.09
C LEU A 296 5.01 9.90 14.53
N ARG A 297 4.69 9.07 13.53
CA ARG A 297 5.64 8.10 12.94
C ARG A 297 6.84 8.76 12.28
N GLU A 298 6.60 9.88 11.60
CA GLU A 298 7.62 10.64 10.84
C GLU A 298 8.21 11.81 11.63
N ASP A 299 7.88 11.94 12.93
CA ASP A 299 8.52 12.91 13.81
C ASP A 299 10.04 12.62 13.86
N SER A 300 10.84 13.60 13.45
CA SER A 300 12.30 13.43 13.31
C SER A 300 13.03 13.21 14.64
N GLN A 301 12.43 13.56 15.77
CA GLN A 301 13.05 13.45 17.09
C GLN A 301 12.69 12.13 17.76
N ILE A 302 11.43 11.71 17.66
CA ILE A 302 10.90 10.61 18.47
C ILE A 302 10.22 9.49 17.66
N GLY A 303 9.95 9.69 16.37
CA GLY A 303 9.11 8.78 15.60
C GLY A 303 9.59 7.33 15.56
N ASP A 304 10.90 7.11 15.42
CA ASP A 304 11.48 5.75 15.41
C ASP A 304 11.42 5.10 16.80
N VAL A 305 11.68 5.86 17.87
CA VAL A 305 11.57 5.39 19.27
C VAL A 305 10.12 5.04 19.57
N CYS A 306 9.17 5.91 19.20
CA CYS A 306 7.75 5.65 19.31
C CYS A 306 7.36 4.36 18.58
N PHE A 307 7.83 4.16 17.35
CA PHE A 307 7.49 2.98 16.56
C PHE A 307 8.08 1.68 17.13
N GLU A 308 9.30 1.74 17.68
CA GLU A 308 9.91 0.60 18.37
C GLU A 308 9.15 0.23 19.64
N VAL A 309 8.85 1.21 20.50
CA VAL A 309 8.05 0.98 21.71
C VAL A 309 6.62 0.57 21.38
N PHE A 310 6.04 1.09 20.30
CA PHE A 310 4.72 0.68 19.82
C PHE A 310 4.70 -0.81 19.45
N LYS A 311 5.73 -1.29 18.73
CA LYS A 311 5.89 -2.73 18.42
C LYS A 311 5.99 -3.58 19.69
N LEU A 312 6.79 -3.14 20.67
CA LEU A 312 6.97 -3.84 21.93
C LEU A 312 5.66 -3.96 22.73
N LEU A 313 4.91 -2.86 22.85
CA LEU A 313 3.74 -2.78 23.74
C LEU A 313 2.45 -3.35 23.13
N VAL A 314 2.38 -3.44 21.80
CA VAL A 314 1.22 -4.02 21.10
C VAL A 314 1.33 -5.54 20.94
N GLU A 315 2.52 -6.12 21.13
CA GLU A 315 2.80 -7.55 20.92
C GLU A 315 1.78 -8.44 21.68
N GLY A 316 0.91 -9.15 20.93
CA GLY A 316 -0.16 -9.99 21.46
C GLY A 316 -1.60 -9.45 21.28
N ASN A 317 -1.79 -8.15 21.04
CA ASN A 317 -3.10 -7.50 20.85
C ASN A 317 -3.40 -7.09 19.39
N GLY A 318 -2.41 -7.14 18.52
CA GLY A 318 -2.51 -6.82 17.09
C GLY A 318 -1.14 -6.77 16.44
N ALA A 319 -1.10 -6.63 15.12
CA ALA A 319 0.13 -6.45 14.37
C ALA A 319 0.39 -4.98 14.08
N VAL A 320 1.57 -4.50 14.42
CA VAL A 320 2.00 -3.14 14.09
C VAL A 320 2.48 -3.09 12.65
N ILE A 321 1.88 -2.21 11.86
CA ILE A 321 2.23 -2.02 10.44
C ILE A 321 2.77 -0.60 10.26
N ASP A 322 3.89 -0.46 9.55
CA ASP A 322 4.40 0.84 9.12
C ASP A 322 3.62 1.28 7.88
N LEU A 323 2.77 2.31 8.02
CA LEU A 323 1.87 2.77 6.97
C LEU A 323 2.33 4.14 6.45
N PRO A 324 2.73 4.26 5.17
CA PRO A 324 3.20 5.52 4.63
C PRO A 324 2.15 6.63 4.64
N ARG A 325 2.58 7.89 4.78
CA ARG A 325 1.70 9.07 4.80
C ARG A 325 0.75 9.15 3.62
N ASN A 326 1.23 8.95 2.39
CA ASN A 326 0.38 9.04 1.19
C ASN A 326 -0.73 7.98 1.16
N VAL A 327 -0.47 6.78 1.70
CA VAL A 327 -1.48 5.74 1.87
C VAL A 327 -2.48 6.13 2.96
N PHE A 328 -2.00 6.63 4.11
CA PHE A 328 -2.86 7.12 5.19
C PHE A 328 -3.79 8.26 4.73
N GLU A 329 -3.25 9.24 4.01
CA GLU A 329 -4.03 10.35 3.44
C GLU A 329 -5.01 9.87 2.37
N SER A 330 -4.73 8.76 1.68
CA SER A 330 -5.69 8.17 0.74
C SER A 330 -6.95 7.67 1.45
N PHE A 331 -6.83 7.02 2.61
CA PHE A 331 -8.01 6.68 3.43
C PHE A 331 -8.82 7.93 3.79
N LYS A 332 -8.16 9.02 4.19
CA LYS A 332 -8.82 10.30 4.53
C LYS A 332 -9.54 10.91 3.33
N LYS A 333 -8.87 11.04 2.16
CA LYS A 333 -9.47 11.60 0.94
C LYS A 333 -10.74 10.85 0.52
N TYR A 334 -10.75 9.53 0.70
CA TYR A 334 -11.89 8.70 0.29
C TYR A 334 -12.98 8.55 1.36
N GLY A 335 -12.99 9.41 2.39
CA GLY A 335 -14.07 9.48 3.38
C GLY A 335 -14.01 8.38 4.44
N LEU A 336 -12.83 7.78 4.64
CA LEU A 336 -12.63 6.65 5.54
C LEU A 336 -11.81 7.01 6.79
N ALA A 337 -11.73 8.32 7.09
CA ALA A 337 -10.95 8.86 8.19
C ALA A 337 -11.29 8.19 9.53
N GLU A 338 -12.56 8.16 9.94
CA GLU A 338 -12.94 7.64 11.27
C GLU A 338 -12.49 6.19 11.49
N LYS A 339 -12.69 5.33 10.47
CA LYS A 339 -12.30 3.92 10.55
C LYS A 339 -10.78 3.76 10.67
N ILE A 340 -9.99 4.47 9.87
CA ILE A 340 -8.53 4.37 9.96
C ILE A 340 -8.02 4.95 11.29
N HIS A 341 -8.56 6.10 11.74
CA HIS A 341 -8.17 6.72 13.02
C HIS A 341 -8.47 5.82 14.22
N SER A 342 -9.57 5.07 14.20
CA SER A 342 -9.88 4.10 15.27
C SER A 342 -8.80 3.03 15.47
N ARG A 343 -8.01 2.78 14.42
CA ARG A 343 -6.91 1.79 14.38
C ARG A 343 -5.53 2.45 14.45
N SER A 344 -5.48 3.76 14.60
CA SER A 344 -4.24 4.54 14.64
C SER A 344 -4.04 5.22 15.98
N TYR A 345 -2.78 5.30 16.39
CA TYR A 345 -2.34 6.01 17.58
C TYR A 345 -1.67 7.32 17.16
N ASP A 346 -2.30 8.43 17.52
CA ASP A 346 -1.66 9.74 17.53
C ASP A 346 -0.82 9.89 18.81
N THR A 347 -0.16 11.05 18.96
CA THR A 347 0.66 11.34 20.15
C THR A 347 -0.12 11.10 21.44
N SER A 348 -1.33 11.63 21.55
CA SER A 348 -2.13 11.57 22.78
C SER A 348 -2.50 10.12 23.11
N ARG A 349 -3.03 9.36 22.15
CA ARG A 349 -3.39 7.95 22.35
C ARG A 349 -2.15 7.09 22.64
N PHE A 350 -1.05 7.28 21.91
CA PHE A 350 0.18 6.53 22.13
C PHE A 350 0.70 6.73 23.56
N PHE A 351 0.81 7.99 24.01
CA PHE A 351 1.35 8.27 25.33
C PHE A 351 0.39 7.85 26.45
N LEU A 352 -0.89 8.19 26.35
CA LEU A 352 -1.87 8.04 27.43
C LEU A 352 -2.51 6.65 27.50
N GLU A 353 -2.84 6.05 26.35
CA GLU A 353 -3.53 4.74 26.30
C GLU A 353 -2.54 3.56 26.25
N LEU A 354 -1.25 3.80 26.00
CA LEU A 354 -0.28 2.72 25.82
C LEU A 354 1.00 2.92 26.65
N PHE A 355 1.76 3.99 26.40
CA PHE A 355 3.10 4.15 26.99
C PHE A 355 3.08 4.27 28.51
N PHE A 356 2.39 5.28 29.08
CA PHE A 356 2.44 5.51 30.53
C PHE A 356 1.87 4.34 31.35
N LEU A 357 0.83 3.67 30.83
CA LEU A 357 0.24 2.50 31.45
C LEU A 357 1.20 1.30 31.53
N ASN A 358 2.12 1.20 30.58
CA ASN A 358 3.05 0.08 30.45
C ASN A 358 4.52 0.51 30.61
N ILE A 359 4.76 1.65 31.26
CA ILE A 359 6.09 2.30 31.32
C ILE A 359 7.19 1.40 31.90
N GLY A 360 6.83 0.51 32.83
CA GLY A 360 7.76 -0.44 33.44
C GLY A 360 8.22 -1.57 32.52
N LEU A 361 7.51 -1.83 31.41
CA LEU A 361 7.89 -2.83 30.41
C LEU A 361 8.86 -2.28 29.37
N VAL A 362 8.99 -0.95 29.28
CA VAL A 362 9.80 -0.28 28.25
C VAL A 362 11.26 -0.20 28.69
N PRO A 363 12.23 -0.59 27.83
CA PRO A 363 13.66 -0.45 28.13
C PRO A 363 14.04 0.99 28.51
N PRO A 364 14.93 1.20 29.52
CA PRO A 364 15.25 2.53 30.03
C PRO A 364 15.70 3.55 28.97
N ASP A 365 16.49 3.14 27.97
CA ASP A 365 16.95 4.04 26.91
C ASP A 365 15.81 4.59 26.06
N LEU A 366 14.87 3.72 25.65
CA LEU A 366 13.71 4.13 24.86
C LEU A 366 12.71 4.91 25.72
N ARG A 367 12.48 4.44 26.94
CA ARG A 367 11.54 5.06 27.89
C ARG A 367 11.97 6.48 28.23
N ASP A 368 13.22 6.69 28.62
CA ASP A 368 13.68 7.99 29.08
C ASP A 368 13.63 9.03 27.93
N ASN A 369 13.91 8.62 26.68
CA ASN A 369 13.71 9.46 25.50
C ASN A 369 12.24 9.88 25.32
N LEU A 370 11.29 8.95 25.50
CA LEU A 370 9.86 9.27 25.41
C LEU A 370 9.39 10.19 26.54
N VAL A 371 9.89 10.00 27.76
CA VAL A 371 9.55 10.87 28.91
C VAL A 371 10.13 12.28 28.72
N LEU A 372 11.37 12.39 28.20
CA LEU A 372 11.97 13.68 27.85
C LEU A 372 11.17 14.40 26.75
N TYR A 373 10.77 13.68 25.69
CA TYR A 373 9.88 14.24 24.67
C TYR A 373 8.56 14.73 25.25
N ALA A 374 7.95 13.97 26.18
CA ALA A 374 6.72 14.38 26.85
C ALA A 374 6.91 15.67 27.67
N LEU A 375 8.02 15.78 28.42
CA LEU A 375 8.40 17.01 29.13
C LEU A 375 8.55 18.19 28.17
N ASP A 376 9.35 18.03 27.11
CA ASP A 376 9.65 19.08 26.14
C ASP A 376 8.41 19.57 25.38
N SER A 377 7.45 18.69 25.12
CA SER A 377 6.22 19.03 24.39
C SER A 377 5.31 20.02 25.12
N GLN A 378 5.39 20.09 26.45
CA GLN A 378 4.53 20.88 27.33
C GLN A 378 3.02 20.72 27.09
N ARG A 379 2.58 19.59 26.54
CA ARG A 379 1.16 19.31 26.35
C ARG A 379 0.50 19.03 27.69
N GLU A 380 -0.61 19.72 27.97
CA GLU A 380 -1.31 19.64 29.26
C GLU A 380 -1.72 18.20 29.62
N GLU A 381 -2.22 17.45 28.65
CA GLU A 381 -2.62 16.05 28.80
C GLU A 381 -1.46 15.13 29.20
N LEU A 382 -0.26 15.33 28.64
CA LEU A 382 0.93 14.56 28.98
C LEU A 382 1.48 14.99 30.34
N ASN A 383 1.52 16.29 30.61
CA ASN A 383 1.91 16.84 31.91
C ASN A 383 1.02 16.28 33.04
N ASN A 384 -0.29 16.17 32.82
CA ASN A 384 -1.22 15.59 33.77
C ASN A 384 -0.94 14.10 33.99
N ALA A 385 -0.62 13.33 32.95
CA ALA A 385 -0.21 11.95 33.10
C ALA A 385 1.10 11.83 33.90
N MET A 386 2.11 12.64 33.60
CA MET A 386 3.40 12.62 34.28
C MET A 386 3.32 12.94 35.78
N LYS A 387 2.34 13.75 36.21
CA LYS A 387 2.08 13.98 37.65
C LYS A 387 1.61 12.72 38.38
N VAL A 388 0.93 11.81 37.66
CA VAL A 388 0.30 10.62 38.23
C VAL A 388 1.22 9.40 38.12
N TYR A 389 1.87 9.20 36.99
CA TYR A 389 2.71 8.03 36.73
C TYR A 389 4.14 8.24 37.21
N ALA A 390 4.71 7.20 37.82
CA ALA A 390 6.12 7.16 38.14
C ALA A 390 6.92 6.96 36.85
N CYS A 391 7.47 8.05 36.31
CA CYS A 391 8.10 8.06 34.98
C CYS A 391 9.53 8.62 34.95
N ILE A 392 10.03 9.16 36.06
CA ILE A 392 11.38 9.73 36.12
C ILE A 392 12.33 8.75 36.79
N SER A 393 13.38 8.37 36.07
CA SER A 393 14.45 7.51 36.56
C SER A 393 15.25 8.20 37.67
N VAL A 394 15.47 7.50 38.78
CA VAL A 394 16.22 8.02 39.95
C VAL A 394 17.43 7.17 40.35
N SER A 395 17.50 5.92 39.89
CA SER A 395 18.59 4.99 40.20
C SER A 395 19.61 4.92 39.05
N PRO A 396 20.90 4.59 39.33
CA PRO A 396 21.92 4.44 38.28
C PRO A 396 21.59 3.37 37.23
N ASP A 397 20.89 2.30 37.62
CA ASP A 397 20.40 1.25 36.73
C ASP A 397 19.13 1.66 35.94
N ARG A 398 18.57 2.85 36.24
CA ARG A 398 17.37 3.44 35.64
C ARG A 398 16.12 2.56 35.75
N HIS A 399 16.07 1.62 36.69
CA HIS A 399 14.87 0.79 36.88
C HIS A 399 13.90 1.37 37.91
N ASN A 400 14.39 2.09 38.92
CA ASN A 400 13.51 2.74 39.88
C ASN A 400 12.98 4.05 39.30
N LEU A 401 11.66 4.18 39.30
CA LEU A 401 10.93 5.32 38.78
C LEU A 401 10.18 6.03 39.91
N LYS A 402 10.11 7.35 39.82
CA LYS A 402 9.36 8.19 40.75
C LYS A 402 8.48 9.18 39.99
N CYS A 403 7.39 9.59 40.63
CA CYS A 403 6.58 10.71 40.17
C CYS A 403 7.34 12.02 40.44
N PRO A 404 7.11 13.09 39.67
CA PRO A 404 7.73 14.39 39.91
C PRO A 404 7.58 14.86 41.37
N SER A 405 6.40 14.67 41.98
CA SER A 405 6.13 15.03 43.38
C SER A 405 6.96 14.31 44.44
N GLN A 406 7.65 13.24 44.06
CA GLN A 406 8.54 12.48 44.93
C GLN A 406 10.01 12.86 44.72
N LEU A 407 10.30 13.74 43.75
CA LEU A 407 11.65 14.19 43.44
C LEU A 407 12.01 15.47 44.20
N ILE A 408 13.31 15.73 44.30
CA ILE A 408 13.87 16.94 44.88
C ILE A 408 14.79 17.59 43.85
N ASP A 409 14.63 18.89 43.64
CA ASP A 409 15.50 19.64 42.74
C ASP A 409 16.94 19.68 43.30
N PRO A 410 17.94 19.08 42.63
CA PRO A 410 19.32 19.03 43.10
C PRO A 410 20.02 20.40 43.16
N ARG A 411 19.42 21.45 42.59
CA ARG A 411 19.94 22.83 42.60
C ARG A 411 19.48 23.64 43.82
N ARG A 412 18.53 23.12 44.60
CA ARG A 412 17.89 23.81 45.73
C ARG A 412 18.57 23.45 47.04
N SER A 413 18.36 24.25 48.08
CA SER A 413 19.03 24.06 49.38
C SER A 413 18.50 22.84 50.13
N ALA A 414 17.20 22.52 49.96
CA ALA A 414 16.59 21.31 50.52
C ALA A 414 17.28 20.01 50.07
N ALA A 415 17.94 20.00 48.90
CA ALA A 415 18.69 18.85 48.42
C ALA A 415 19.81 18.40 49.37
N LEU A 416 20.36 19.31 50.20
CA LEU A 416 21.42 19.00 51.17
C LEU A 416 20.95 18.06 52.29
N LEU A 417 19.64 17.87 52.45
CA LEU A 417 19.04 16.97 53.45
C LEU A 417 18.92 15.51 52.95
N PHE A 418 19.25 15.25 51.68
CA PHE A 418 19.06 13.95 51.04
C PHE A 418 20.37 13.47 50.43
N SER A 419 20.60 12.17 50.51
CA SER A 419 21.74 11.51 49.89
C SER A 419 21.32 10.84 48.57
N PRO A 420 22.28 10.49 47.68
CA PRO A 420 21.97 9.75 46.46
C PRO A 420 21.26 8.41 46.71
N GLU A 421 21.51 7.77 47.86
CA GLU A 421 20.90 6.50 48.27
C GLU A 421 19.39 6.60 48.53
N ASP A 422 18.88 7.79 48.83
CA ASP A 422 17.44 8.05 49.00
C ASP A 422 16.65 7.92 47.68
N GLN A 423 17.34 7.95 46.53
CA GLN A 423 16.73 7.85 45.20
C GLN A 423 15.61 8.87 44.98
N ARG A 424 15.84 10.11 45.48
CA ARG A 424 14.96 11.28 45.33
C ARG A 424 15.44 12.24 44.25
N PHE A 425 16.61 12.01 43.67
CA PHE A 425 17.18 12.84 42.62
C PHE A 425 16.99 12.18 41.25
N PRO A 426 16.55 12.93 40.22
CA PRO A 426 16.53 12.40 38.87
C PRO A 426 17.93 12.01 38.39
N VAL A 427 18.04 11.05 37.47
CA VAL A 427 19.31 10.72 36.79
C VAL A 427 19.76 11.85 35.86
N GLU A 428 21.03 11.84 35.48
CA GLU A 428 21.70 12.93 34.74
C GLU A 428 20.96 13.40 33.48
N ALA A 429 20.31 12.48 32.75
CA ALA A 429 19.54 12.80 31.54
C ALA A 429 18.41 13.83 31.79
N PHE A 430 17.82 13.83 32.98
CA PHE A 430 16.74 14.74 33.38
C PHE A 430 17.24 15.98 34.16
N ARG A 431 18.55 16.13 34.38
CA ARG A 431 19.13 17.23 35.17
C ARG A 431 19.45 18.49 34.37
N GLN A 432 19.13 18.51 33.08
CA GLN A 432 19.26 19.74 32.30
C GLN A 432 18.41 20.86 32.94
N PRO A 433 18.92 22.11 33.03
CA PRO A 433 18.22 23.17 33.76
C PRO A 433 16.77 23.41 33.31
N PHE A 434 16.50 23.20 32.02
CA PHE A 434 15.18 23.29 31.44
C PHE A 434 14.24 22.16 31.94
N HIS A 435 14.67 20.90 31.88
CA HIS A 435 13.89 19.75 32.36
C HIS A 435 13.61 19.85 33.87
N LEU A 436 14.60 20.27 34.68
CA LEU A 436 14.38 20.48 36.12
C LEU A 436 13.31 21.54 36.38
N HIS A 437 13.33 22.64 35.62
CA HIS A 437 12.29 23.67 35.74
C HIS A 437 10.89 23.12 35.38
N GLN A 438 10.79 22.29 34.34
CA GLN A 438 9.53 21.64 33.98
C GLN A 438 9.07 20.67 35.07
N LEU A 439 9.98 19.89 35.64
CA LEU A 439 9.68 18.99 36.76
C LEU A 439 9.19 19.76 38.00
N GLU A 440 9.75 20.94 38.31
CA GLU A 440 9.23 21.84 39.37
C GLU A 440 7.76 22.21 39.09
N GLN A 441 7.41 22.55 37.84
CA GLN A 441 6.02 22.84 37.44
C GLN A 441 5.09 21.61 37.53
N LEU A 442 5.66 20.41 37.44
CA LEU A 442 4.94 19.14 37.63
C LEU A 442 4.88 18.69 39.09
N GLY A 443 5.43 19.46 40.03
CA GLY A 443 5.33 19.23 41.47
C GLY A 443 6.60 18.72 42.13
N MET A 444 7.75 18.69 41.45
CA MET A 444 9.04 18.40 42.08
C MET A 444 9.32 19.37 43.23
N LEU A 445 9.76 18.81 44.36
CA LEU A 445 9.98 19.54 45.59
C LEU A 445 11.19 20.48 45.45
N THR A 446 11.05 21.68 45.99
CA THR A 446 12.10 22.70 46.05
C THR A 446 12.49 22.94 47.50
N ASP A 447 12.64 24.19 47.94
CA ASP A 447 13.01 24.52 49.32
C ASP A 447 11.85 24.40 50.32
N ASP A 448 10.61 24.31 49.82
CA ASP A 448 9.41 24.10 50.64
C ASP A 448 9.03 22.61 50.70
N LEU A 449 9.54 21.92 51.74
CA LEU A 449 9.33 20.50 51.95
C LEU A 449 8.07 20.24 52.78
N PRO A 450 7.28 19.18 52.48
CA PRO A 450 6.22 18.72 53.36
C PRO A 450 6.76 18.38 54.75
N TRP A 451 5.98 18.67 55.81
CA TRP A 451 6.37 18.35 57.19
C TRP A 451 6.69 16.87 57.40
N SER A 452 6.07 15.97 56.64
CA SER A 452 6.41 14.53 56.66
C SER A 452 7.88 14.29 56.32
N ASP A 453 8.36 14.95 55.27
CA ASP A 453 9.72 14.76 54.75
C ASP A 453 10.74 15.40 55.69
N VAL A 454 10.40 16.55 56.27
CA VAL A 454 11.26 17.21 57.28
C VAL A 454 11.41 16.34 58.54
N VAL A 455 10.32 15.75 59.02
CA VAL A 455 10.35 14.84 60.18
C VAL A 455 11.17 13.60 59.86
N GLU A 456 10.95 12.98 58.69
CA GLU A 456 11.72 11.81 58.23
C GLU A 456 13.23 12.10 58.21
N ARG A 457 13.65 13.26 57.69
CA ARG A 457 15.06 13.67 57.66
C ARG A 457 15.65 14.03 59.02
N ALA A 458 14.83 14.47 59.97
CA ALA A 458 15.28 14.74 61.32
C ALA A 458 15.50 13.45 62.15
N GLU A 459 14.86 12.35 61.75
CA GLU A 459 14.94 11.04 62.41
C GLU A 459 16.04 10.12 61.81
N SER A 460 16.50 10.39 60.58
CA SER A 460 17.57 9.66 59.87
C SER A 460 18.97 10.14 60.28
#